data_AF-A0A3C0ZTK7-F1
#
_entry.id   AF-A0A3C0ZTK7-F1
#
_cell.length_a   1.000
_cell.length_b   1.000
_cell.length_c   1.000
_cell.angle_alpha   90.00
_cell.angle_beta   90.00
_cell.angle_gamma   90.00
#
_symmetry.space_group_name_H-M   'P 1'
#
loop_
_entity.id
_entity.type
_entity.pdbx_description
1 polymer ?
#
loop_
_entity_poly.entity_id
_entity_poly.type
_entity_poly.pdbx_seq_one_letter_code
_entity_poly.pdbx_strand_id
1 'polypeptide(L)' 'MCKAKELYYVTTAGGDFVPEEFGFGYVRALAQGYYGIQDVKLIQAVGLDIEGADAEQILQECIEKM' A
#
# COMPACT_ATOMS: atom_id res chain seq x y z
N MET A 1 -17.01 14.81 -9.48
CA MET A 1 -15.61 14.42 -9.26
C MET A 1 -15.31 14.48 -7.77
N CYS A 2 -14.52 13.56 -7.22
CA CYS A 2 -14.26 13.49 -5.77
C CYS A 2 -13.55 14.76 -5.29
N LYS A 3 -13.82 15.21 -4.04
CA LYS A 3 -13.15 16.36 -3.43
C LYS A 3 -11.94 15.98 -2.57
N ALA A 4 -11.64 14.69 -2.43
CA ALA A 4 -10.48 14.22 -1.70
C ALA A 4 -9.19 14.72 -2.39
N LYS A 5 -8.25 15.20 -1.58
CA LYS A 5 -6.95 15.70 -2.08
C LYS A 5 -5.94 14.57 -2.22
N GLU A 6 -6.02 13.58 -1.35
CA GLU A 6 -5.08 12.48 -1.24
C GLU A 6 -5.79 11.16 -0.92
N LEU A 7 -5.19 10.05 -1.31
CA LEU A 7 -5.58 8.68 -0.95
C LEU A 7 -4.37 7.93 -0.40
N TYR A 8 -4.53 7.29 0.75
CA TYR A 8 -3.54 6.36 1.30
C TYR A 8 -4.04 4.93 1.12
N TYR A 9 -3.27 4.12 0.42
CA TYR A 9 -3.47 2.68 0.30
C TYR A 9 -2.58 2.01 1.36
N VAL A 10 -3.19 1.57 2.46
CA VAL A 10 -2.51 0.88 3.56
C VAL A 10 -2.78 -0.62 3.42
N THR A 11 -1.73 -1.42 3.32
CA THR A 11 -1.87 -2.87 3.12
C THR A 11 -0.76 -3.67 3.80
N THR A 12 -1.04 -4.95 4.03
CA THR A 12 -0.06 -5.92 4.50
C THR A 12 -0.13 -7.18 3.65
N ALA A 13 0.99 -7.91 3.54
CA ALA A 13 1.03 -9.19 2.86
C ALA A 13 1.87 -10.21 3.61
N GLY A 14 1.40 -11.45 3.62
CA GLY A 14 2.14 -12.57 4.18
C GLY A 14 3.39 -12.93 3.38
N GLY A 15 3.28 -12.93 2.05
CA GLY A 15 4.38 -13.14 1.13
C GLY A 15 4.96 -11.84 0.58
N ASP A 16 5.73 -11.95 -0.50
CA ASP A 16 6.29 -10.80 -1.22
C ASP A 16 5.19 -10.00 -1.96
N PHE A 17 5.54 -8.78 -2.36
CA PHE A 17 4.63 -7.90 -3.08
C PHE A 17 4.25 -8.50 -4.44
N VAL A 18 2.94 -8.56 -4.70
CA VAL A 18 2.41 -8.93 -6.01
C VAL A 18 2.70 -7.81 -7.03
N PRO A 19 2.75 -8.10 -8.35
CA PRO A 19 2.92 -7.05 -9.35
C PRO A 19 1.93 -5.90 -9.14
N GLU A 20 2.41 -4.67 -9.33
CA GLU A 20 1.73 -3.45 -8.92
C GLU A 20 0.29 -3.38 -9.46
N GLU A 21 0.06 -3.91 -10.67
CA GLU A 21 -1.23 -3.96 -11.34
C GLU A 21 -2.32 -4.74 -10.58
N PHE A 22 -1.97 -5.68 -9.70
CA PHE A 22 -2.94 -6.57 -9.02
C PHE A 22 -3.43 -6.04 -7.65
N GLY A 23 -3.09 -4.80 -7.29
CA GLY A 23 -3.57 -4.18 -6.06
C GLY A 23 -3.48 -2.66 -6.11
N PHE A 24 -2.35 -2.12 -5.64
CA PHE A 24 -2.12 -0.67 -5.56
C PHE A 24 -2.29 0.03 -6.91
N GLY A 25 -1.73 -0.52 -7.99
CA GLY A 25 -1.78 0.05 -9.33
C GLY A 25 -3.20 0.18 -9.86
N TYR A 26 -4.06 -0.82 -9.62
CA TYR A 26 -5.48 -0.76 -9.98
C TYR A 26 -6.21 0.35 -9.23
N VAL A 27 -6.02 0.43 -7.91
CA VAL A 27 -6.67 1.47 -7.09
C VAL A 27 -6.15 2.86 -7.44
N ARG A 28 -4.85 3.02 -7.71
CA ARG A 28 -4.25 4.27 -8.18
C ARG A 28 -4.85 4.71 -9.52
N ALA A 29 -4.99 3.79 -10.47
CA ALA A 29 -5.57 4.08 -11.78
C ALA A 29 -7.03 4.57 -11.67
N LEU A 30 -7.83 3.94 -10.80
CA LEU A 30 -9.20 4.40 -10.53
C LEU A 30 -9.22 5.76 -9.83
N ALA A 31 -8.38 5.94 -8.81
CA ALA A 31 -8.28 7.19 -8.05
C ALA A 31 -7.95 8.38 -8.97
N GLN A 32 -6.94 8.22 -9.82
CA GLN A 32 -6.46 9.28 -10.70
C GLN A 32 -7.37 9.47 -11.93
N GLY A 33 -7.79 8.38 -12.57
CA GLY A 33 -8.55 8.42 -13.82
C GLY A 33 -10.05 8.68 -13.66
N TYR A 34 -10.66 8.18 -12.58
CA TYR A 34 -12.12 8.27 -12.37
C TYR A 34 -12.51 9.24 -11.27
N TYR A 35 -11.77 9.25 -10.15
CA TYR A 35 -12.13 10.06 -8.99
C TYR A 35 -11.48 11.44 -8.97
N GLY A 36 -10.43 11.66 -9.78
CA GLY A 36 -9.69 12.91 -9.84
C GLY A 36 -8.74 13.13 -8.67
N ILE A 37 -8.42 12.07 -7.91
CA ILE A 37 -7.50 12.12 -6.76
C ILE A 37 -6.09 11.85 -7.29
N GLN A 38 -5.27 12.90 -7.40
CA GLN A 38 -3.96 12.80 -8.02
C GLN A 38 -2.86 12.32 -7.06
N ASP A 39 -2.94 12.72 -5.79
CA ASP A 39 -2.00 12.28 -4.75
C ASP A 39 -2.44 10.94 -4.18
N VAL A 40 -1.72 9.86 -4.52
CA VAL A 40 -2.04 8.50 -4.09
C VAL A 40 -0.77 7.87 -3.53
N LYS A 41 -0.78 7.54 -2.24
CA LYS A 41 0.36 7.04 -1.48
C LYS A 41 0.16 5.58 -1.10
N LEU A 42 1.24 4.80 -1.14
CA LEU A 42 1.27 3.41 -0.72
C LEU A 42 2.01 3.29 0.59
N ILE A 43 1.38 2.65 1.58
CA ILE A 43 2.00 2.22 2.83
C ILE A 43 1.84 0.69 2.87
N GLN A 44 2.95 -0.03 2.94
CA GLN A 44 2.91 -1.48 2.89
C GLN A 44 3.97 -2.13 3.79
N ALA A 45 3.57 -3.25 4.41
CA ALA A 45 4.45 -4.18 5.08
C ALA A 45 4.23 -5.58 4.49
N VAL A 46 5.28 -6.19 3.94
CA VAL A 46 5.22 -7.48 3.22
C VAL A 46 6.11 -8.51 3.89
N GLY A 47 5.92 -9.79 3.56
CA GLY A 47 6.72 -10.88 4.11
C GLY A 47 6.40 -11.23 5.56
N LEU A 48 5.21 -10.87 6.06
CA LEU A 48 4.84 -11.07 7.47
C LEU A 48 4.70 -12.54 7.87
N ASP A 49 4.45 -13.43 6.91
CA ASP A 49 4.25 -14.88 7.13
C ASP A 49 5.44 -15.71 6.60
N ILE A 50 6.57 -15.08 6.26
CA ILE A 50 7.78 -15.77 5.80
C ILE A 50 8.49 -16.40 7.02
N GLU A 51 8.86 -17.68 6.90
CA GLU A 51 9.60 -18.37 7.95
C GLU A 51 10.91 -17.63 8.28
N GLY A 52 11.11 -17.29 9.55
CA GLY A 52 12.27 -16.54 10.03
C GLY A 52 12.15 -15.01 9.95
N ALA A 53 11.04 -14.47 9.44
CA ALA A 53 10.75 -13.04 9.50
C ALA A 53 10.30 -12.61 10.90
N ASP A 54 10.78 -11.44 11.35
CA ASP A 54 10.24 -10.75 12.53
C ASP A 54 9.13 -9.80 12.09
N ALA A 55 7.89 -10.29 12.10
CA ALA A 55 6.72 -9.54 11.65
C ALA A 55 6.50 -8.25 12.46
N GLU A 56 6.82 -8.25 13.76
CA GLU A 56 6.65 -7.08 14.63
C GLU A 56 7.68 -6.01 14.25
N GLN A 57 8.94 -6.40 14.04
CA GLN A 57 9.97 -5.47 13.57
C GLN A 57 9.61 -4.88 12.20
N ILE A 58 9.14 -5.70 11.26
CA ILE A 58 8.74 -5.24 9.91
C ILE A 58 7.62 -4.20 10.00
N LEU A 59 6.61 -4.44 10.84
CA LEU A 59 5.52 -3.48 11.07
C LEU A 59 6.03 -2.20 11.74
N GLN A 60 6.89 -2.32 12.75
CA GLN A 60 7.45 -1.19 13.47
C GLN A 60 8.27 -0.28 12.54
N GLU A 61 9.12 -0.87 11.71
CA GLU A 61 9.89 -0.12 10.71
C GLU A 61 8.99 0.57 9.68
N CYS A 62 7.87 -0.06 9.29
CA CYS A 62 6.91 0.55 8.38
C CYS A 62 6.25 1.78 9.04
N ILE A 63 5.85 1.67 10.31
CA ILE A 63 5.22 2.75 11.08
C ILE A 63 6.19 3.91 11.29
N GLU A 64 7.47 3.63 11.56
CA GLU A 64 8.49 4.68 11.77
C GLU A 64 8.88 5.43 10.49
N LYS A 65 8.66 4.83 9.31
CA LYS A 65 8.93 5.43 8.00
C LYS A 65 7.75 6.27 7.46
N MET A 66 6.59 6.26 8.14
CA MET A 66 5.42 7.08 7.78
C MET A 66 5.60 8.55 8.15
#